data_AF-A0A1F8NDY0-F1
#
_entry.id   AF-A0A1F8NDY0-F1
#
_cell.length_a   1.000
_cell.length_b   1.000
_cell.length_c   1.000
_cell.angle_alpha   90.00
_cell.angle_beta   90.00
_cell.angle_gamma   90.00
#
_symmetry.space_group_name_H-M   'P 1'
#
loop_
_entity.id
_entity.type
_entity.pdbx_description
1 polymer ?
#
loop_
_entity_poly.entity_id
_entity_poly.type
_entity_poly.pdbx_seq_one_letter_code
_entity_poly.pdbx_strand_id
1 'polypeptide(L)'
;MFQRPFGRVEVTSDRHFQWLVVYIHRNPEKHRLVDRFDSWPSSSYRALVSLTPTRLSREEVLTRLGGREAFEWFHRAQIDEAQLGPIVDGDLD
;
A
#
# COMPACT_ATOMS: atom_id res chain seq x y z
N MET A 1 -22.44 -9.85 -2.55
CA MET A 1 -22.83 -9.05 -3.74
C MET A 1 -21.55 -8.76 -4.50
N PHE A 2 -21.38 -9.28 -5.72
CA PHE A 2 -20.22 -8.96 -6.54
C PHE A 2 -20.57 -7.75 -7.40
N GLN A 3 -19.76 -6.70 -7.33
CA GLN A 3 -19.85 -5.60 -8.27
C GLN A 3 -19.33 -6.04 -9.65
N ARG A 4 -19.54 -5.22 -10.69
CA ARG A 4 -19.10 -5.44 -12.07
C ARG A 4 -17.59 -5.81 -12.13
N PRO A 5 -17.07 -6.39 -13.23
CA PRO A 5 -15.67 -6.79 -13.31
C PRO A 5 -14.74 -5.64 -12.89
N PHE A 6 -13.82 -5.92 -11.98
CA PHE A 6 -12.84 -4.94 -11.53
C PHE A 6 -11.93 -4.53 -12.70
N GLY A 7 -11.67 -3.22 -12.81
CA GLY A 7 -10.59 -2.72 -13.65
C GLY A 7 -9.25 -3.30 -13.20
N ARG A 8 -8.32 -3.47 -14.14
CA ARG A 8 -6.97 -3.97 -13.87
C ARG A 8 -5.98 -3.06 -14.57
N VAL A 9 -4.97 -2.62 -13.82
CA VAL A 9 -3.83 -1.87 -14.35
C VAL A 9 -2.60 -2.73 -14.16
N GLU A 10 -1.77 -2.84 -15.21
CA GLU A 10 -0.52 -3.60 -15.16
C GLU A 10 0.54 -2.82 -14.35
N VAL A 11 1.23 -3.52 -13.46
CA VAL A 11 2.35 -2.96 -12.70
C VAL A 11 3.64 -3.17 -13.51
N THR A 12 4.06 -2.12 -14.21
CA THR A 12 5.17 -2.17 -15.18
C THR A 12 6.51 -1.68 -14.62
N SER A 13 6.55 -1.18 -13.38
CA SER A 13 7.78 -0.70 -12.76
C SER A 13 7.77 -0.89 -11.23
N ASP A 14 8.96 -0.96 -10.64
CA ASP A 14 9.09 -1.02 -9.17
C ASP A 14 8.61 0.26 -8.49
N ARG A 15 8.75 1.42 -9.14
CA ARG A 15 8.17 2.68 -8.65
C ARG A 15 6.65 2.58 -8.57
N HIS A 16 6.00 2.10 -9.62
CA HIS A 16 4.54 1.89 -9.61
C HIS A 16 4.16 0.88 -8.51
N PHE A 17 4.84 -0.26 -8.45
CA PHE A 17 4.60 -1.27 -7.42
C PHE A 17 4.67 -0.68 -6.00
N GLN A 18 5.72 0.08 -5.72
CA GLN A 18 5.94 0.71 -4.42
C GLN A 18 4.82 1.68 -4.06
N TRP A 19 4.45 2.59 -4.96
CA TRP A 19 3.37 3.54 -4.72
C TRP A 19 2.01 2.86 -4.55
N LEU A 20 1.75 1.81 -5.32
CA LEU A 20 0.52 1.01 -5.20
C LEU A 20 0.41 0.35 -3.82
N VAL A 21 1.50 -0.22 -3.29
CA VAL A 21 1.51 -0.82 -1.95
C VAL A 21 1.22 0.25 -0.88
N VAL A 22 1.85 1.42 -0.98
CA VAL A 22 1.61 2.50 -0.03
C VAL A 22 0.16 2.98 -0.11
N TYR A 23 -0.37 3.15 -1.33
CA TYR A 23 -1.75 3.52 -1.57
C TYR A 23 -2.73 2.57 -0.87
N ILE A 24 -2.59 1.27 -1.11
CA ILE A 24 -3.44 0.23 -0.51
C ILE A 24 -3.43 0.33 1.02
N HIS A 25 -2.26 0.50 1.64
CA HIS A 25 -2.15 0.59 3.08
C HIS A 25 -2.74 1.88 3.65
N ARG A 26 -2.65 3.01 2.94
CA ARG A 26 -3.19 4.31 3.36
C ARG A 26 -4.65 4.53 2.98
N ASN A 27 -5.22 3.68 2.12
CA ASN A 27 -6.61 3.79 1.68
C ASN A 27 -7.63 3.94 2.83
N PRO A 28 -7.53 3.19 3.95
CA PRO A 28 -8.44 3.35 5.08
C PRO A 28 -8.36 4.74 5.76
N GLU A 29 -7.16 5.33 5.82
CA GLU A 29 -6.94 6.68 6.36
C GLU A 29 -7.49 7.73 5.40
N LYS A 30 -7.19 7.61 4.10
CA LYS A 30 -7.70 8.48 3.04
C LYS A 30 -9.23 8.57 3.06
N HIS A 31 -9.90 7.41 3.10
CA HIS A 31 -11.36 7.31 3.13
C HIS A 31 -11.97 7.51 4.53
N ARG A 32 -11.18 8.00 5.50
CA ARG A 32 -11.61 8.35 6.86
C ARG A 32 -12.29 7.21 7.61
N LEU A 33 -11.91 5.97 7.32
CA LEU A 33 -12.34 4.79 8.07
C LEU A 33 -11.58 4.69 9.40
N VAL A 34 -10.36 5.23 9.44
CA VAL A 34 -9.49 5.33 10.60
C VAL A 34 -8.66 6.61 10.58
N ASP A 35 -8.22 7.08 11.75
CA ASP A 35 -7.37 8.28 11.86
C ASP A 35 -5.92 8.03 11.42
N ARG A 36 -5.48 6.77 11.46
CA ARG A 36 -4.13 6.36 11.08
C ARG A 36 -4.15 5.07 10.32
N PHE A 37 -3.45 5.02 9.19
CA PHE A 37 -3.42 3.83 8.33
C PHE A 37 -2.89 2.57 9.04
N ASP A 38 -1.92 2.74 9.96
CA ASP A 38 -1.33 1.66 10.76
C ASP A 38 -2.26 1.09 11.83
N SER A 39 -3.43 1.73 12.02
CA SER A 39 -4.48 1.27 12.92
C SER A 39 -5.43 0.23 12.28
N TRP A 40 -5.46 0.14 10.94
CA TRP A 40 -6.40 -0.72 10.22
C TRP A 40 -6.08 -2.22 10.41
N PRO A 41 -7.01 -3.03 10.96
CA PRO A 41 -6.75 -4.44 11.25
C PRO A 41 -6.68 -5.31 9.99
N SER A 42 -7.41 -4.93 8.94
CA SER A 42 -7.49 -5.68 7.68
C SER A 42 -6.44 -5.21 6.67
N SER A 43 -5.20 -5.03 7.12
CA SER A 43 -4.05 -4.61 6.30
C SER A 43 -2.85 -5.53 6.53
N SER A 44 -2.10 -5.81 5.47
CA SER A 44 -0.82 -6.51 5.56
C SER A 44 0.28 -5.67 6.21
N TYR A 45 0.13 -4.35 6.30
CA TYR A 45 1.15 -3.44 6.83
C TYR A 45 1.72 -3.92 8.18
N ARG A 46 0.83 -4.23 9.14
CA ARG A 46 1.21 -4.70 10.48
C ARG A 46 1.99 -6.01 10.45
N ALA A 47 1.57 -6.94 9.60
CA ALA A 47 2.24 -8.23 9.45
C ALA A 47 3.62 -8.07 8.80
N LEU A 48 3.82 -7.07 7.94
CA LEU A 48 5.11 -6.80 7.31
C LEU A 48 6.09 -6.12 8.26
N VAL A 49 5.63 -5.22 9.14
CA VAL A 49 6.51 -4.51 10.09
C VAL A 49 6.73 -5.24 11.42
N SER A 50 5.91 -6.24 11.75
CA SER A 50 6.04 -7.01 13.00
C SER A 50 7.16 -8.05 12.95
N LEU A 51 7.60 -8.49 14.14
CA LEU A 51 8.55 -9.60 14.31
C LEU A 51 7.84 -10.97 14.44
N THR A 52 6.52 -10.98 14.61
CA THR A 52 5.72 -12.20 14.79
C THR A 52 5.74 -13.06 13.52
N PRO A 53 5.70 -14.40 13.60
CA PRO A 53 5.54 -15.24 12.41
C PRO A 53 4.31 -14.86 11.57
N THR A 54 4.46 -14.93 10.24
CA THR A 54 3.39 -14.61 9.29
C THR A 54 3.45 -15.59 8.11
N ARG A 55 2.32 -15.76 7.41
CA ARG A 55 2.24 -16.51 6.15
C ARG A 55 2.65 -15.70 4.93
N LEU A 56 2.91 -14.40 5.11
CA LEU A 56 3.40 -13.53 4.04
C LEU A 56 4.87 -13.79 3.76
N SER A 57 5.28 -13.68 2.50
CA SER A 57 6.69 -13.62 2.08
C SER A 57 7.32 -12.28 2.50
N ARG A 58 7.41 -12.03 3.82
CA ARG A 58 7.85 -10.74 4.38
C ARG A 58 9.22 -10.33 3.85
N GLU A 59 10.17 -11.24 3.86
CA GLU A 59 11.55 -10.95 3.45
C GLU A 59 11.62 -10.53 1.98
N GLU A 60 10.95 -11.26 1.10
CA GLU A 60 10.88 -10.94 -0.33
C GLU A 60 10.23 -9.57 -0.58
N VAL A 61 9.07 -9.33 0.04
CA VAL A 61 8.34 -8.05 -0.10
C VAL A 61 9.16 -6.88 0.41
N LEU A 62 9.74 -7.01 1.62
CA LEU A 62 10.57 -5.94 2.19
C LEU A 62 11.82 -5.71 1.36
N THR A 63 12.50 -6.76 0.91
CA THR A 63 13.71 -6.64 0.07
C THR A 63 13.41 -5.86 -1.21
N ARG A 64 12.30 -6.19 -1.89
CA ARG A 64 11.89 -5.47 -3.11
C ARG A 64 11.54 -4.00 -2.84
N LEU A 65 11.13 -3.65 -1.63
CA LEU A 65 10.76 -2.29 -1.21
C LEU A 65 11.90 -1.54 -0.49
N GLY A 66 13.14 -2.05 -0.57
CA GLY A 66 14.33 -1.39 -0.01
C GLY A 66 14.58 -1.67 1.47
N GLY A 67 13.94 -2.68 2.05
CA GLY A 67 14.06 -3.09 3.44
C GLY A 67 12.98 -2.49 4.35
N ARG A 68 12.99 -2.92 5.63
CA ARG A 68 11.99 -2.50 6.63
C ARG A 68 11.98 -0.99 6.87
N GLU A 69 13.15 -0.38 7.01
CA GLU A 69 13.25 1.06 7.29
C GLU A 69 12.75 1.89 6.12
N ALA A 70 13.15 1.55 4.89
CA ALA A 70 12.64 2.16 3.68
C ALA A 70 11.13 1.99 3.59
N PHE A 71 10.63 0.76 3.75
CA PHE A 71 9.20 0.46 3.74
C PHE A 71 8.41 1.37 4.70
N GLU A 72 8.82 1.45 5.97
CA GLU A 72 8.12 2.31 6.93
C GLU A 72 8.26 3.80 6.60
N TRP A 73 9.43 4.23 6.09
CA TRP A 73 9.65 5.62 5.68
C TRP A 73 8.72 6.03 4.53
N PHE A 74 8.60 5.21 3.49
CA PHE A 74 7.73 5.46 2.34
C PHE A 74 6.25 5.54 2.74
N HIS A 75 5.81 4.81 3.77
CA HIS A 75 4.43 4.87 4.27
C HIS A 75 4.15 6.14 5.10
N ARG A 76 5.17 6.71 5.73
CA ARG A 76 5.06 7.96 6.51
C ARG A 76 5.31 9.22 5.68
N ALA A 77 6.00 9.08 4.55
CA ALA A 77 6.27 10.20 3.66
C ALA A 77 4.97 10.79 3.10
N GLN A 78 4.98 12.11 2.88
CA GLN A 78 3.93 12.80 2.11
C GLN A 78 3.89 12.16 0.72
N ILE A 79 2.71 11.71 0.31
CA ILE A 79 2.51 11.16 -1.03
C ILE A 79 1.97 12.29 -1.87
N ASP A 80 2.70 12.61 -2.92
CA ASP A 80 2.18 13.47 -3.97
C ASP A 80 1.16 12.65 -4.78
N GLU A 81 -0.12 12.97 -4.64
CA GLU A 81 -1.21 12.29 -5.33
C GLU A 81 -1.08 12.37 -6.86
N ALA A 82 -0.34 13.35 -7.39
CA ALA A 82 0.00 13.40 -8.81
C ALA A 82 0.78 12.14 -9.28
N GLN A 83 1.47 11.46 -8.36
CA GLN A 83 2.18 10.21 -8.64
C GLN A 83 1.25 8.99 -8.61
N LEU A 84 0.04 9.13 -8.05
CA LEU A 84 -1.00 8.10 -7.99
C LEU A 84 -1.97 8.19 -9.18
N GLY A 85 -2.02 9.34 -9.87
CA GLY A 85 -2.72 9.57 -11.15
C GLY A 85 -2.78 8.35 -12.07
N PRO A 86 -1.61 7.83 -12.49
CA PRO A 86 -1.54 6.70 -13.41
C PRO A 86 -1.83 5.32 -12.78
N ILE A 87 -1.94 5.26 -11.46
CA ILE A 87 -1.97 4.02 -10.66
C ILE A 87 -3.40 3.72 -10.21
N VAL A 88 -4.19 4.75 -9.91
CA VAL A 88 -5.52 4.64 -9.36
C VAL A 88 -6.49 5.51 -10.18
N ASP A 89 -6.93 4.96 -11.31
CA ASP A 89 -7.95 5.61 -12.14
C ASP A 89 -9.25 5.78 -11.35
N GLY A 90 -9.67 7.04 -11.13
CA GLY A 90 -10.99 7.40 -10.60
C GLY A 90 -11.14 7.44 -9.07
N ASP A 91 -10.06 7.26 -8.30
CA ASP A 91 -10.05 7.40 -6.82
C ASP A 91 -9.21 8.61 -6.36
N LEU A 92 -9.02 9.57 -7.26
CA LEU A 92 -8.31 10.83 -7.02
C LEU A 92 -9.36 11.94 -7.09
N ASP A 93 -9.62 12.56 -5.94
CA ASP A 93 -10.57 13.67 -5.80
C ASP A 93 -10.05 14.94 -6.49
#